data_AF-A0A847ML41-F1
#
_entry.id   AF-A0A847ML41-F1
#
_cell.length_a   1.000
_cell.length_b   1.000
_cell.length_c   1.000
_cell.angle_alpha   90.00
_cell.angle_beta   90.00
_cell.angle_gamma   90.00
#
_symmetry.space_group_name_H-M   'P 1'
#
loop_
_entity.id
_entity.type
_entity.pdbx_description
1 polymer ?
#
loop_
_entity_poly.entity_id
_entity_poly.type
_entity_poly.pdbx_seq_one_letter_code
_entity_poly.pdbx_strand_id
1 'polypeptide(L)' 'MSEQWLTTLITETPQEGFELAITLSRRGVKSTQSDPEVLHKLRAEYANNADSLTAASQVIALNFQTVAAANNYWRK' A
#
# COMPACT_ATOMS: atom_id res chain seq x y z
N MET A 1 -4.34 -7.87 -21.92
CA MET A 1 -3.43 -8.30 -20.84
C MET A 1 -3.30 -7.13 -19.88
N SER A 2 -3.66 -7.30 -18.61
CA SER A 2 -3.44 -6.25 -17.61
C SER A 2 -1.93 -6.03 -17.44
N GLU A 3 -1.48 -4.79 -17.39
CA GLU A 3 -0.09 -4.43 -17.12
C GLU A 3 0.39 -5.08 -15.81
N GLN A 4 1.51 -5.81 -15.87
CA GLN A 4 2.13 -6.40 -14.69
C GLN A 4 2.82 -5.30 -13.89
N TRP A 5 2.13 -4.79 -12.87
CA TRP A 5 2.61 -3.66 -12.07
C TRP A 5 3.47 -4.06 -10.86
N LEU A 6 3.29 -5.28 -10.33
CA LEU A 6 4.07 -5.82 -9.22
C LEU A 6 5.06 -6.87 -9.74
N THR A 7 6.30 -6.46 -9.95
CA THR A 7 7.34 -7.30 -10.54
C THR A 7 8.25 -7.96 -9.49
N THR A 8 8.39 -7.34 -8.31
CA THR A 8 9.22 -7.85 -7.21
C THR A 8 8.76 -7.27 -5.87
N LEU A 9 9.10 -7.95 -4.77
CA LEU A 9 9.02 -7.42 -3.41
C LEU A 9 10.37 -6.92 -2.88
N ILE A 10 11.44 -7.11 -3.65
CA ILE A 10 12.80 -6.73 -3.29
C ILE A 10 13.01 -5.25 -3.59
N THR A 11 13.50 -4.49 -2.62
CA THR A 11 13.78 -3.06 -2.68
C THR A 11 15.16 -2.77 -2.08
N GLU A 12 15.87 -1.75 -2.58
CA GLU A 12 17.25 -1.47 -2.18
C GLU A 12 17.33 -0.90 -0.77
N THR A 13 16.31 -0.14 -0.37
CA THR A 13 16.27 0.55 0.93
C THR A 13 14.97 0.31 1.69
N PRO A 14 14.97 0.50 3.04
CA PRO A 14 13.75 0.48 3.83
C PRO A 14 12.71 1.51 3.38
N GLN A 15 13.14 2.67 2.90
CA GLN A 15 12.24 3.72 2.40
C GLN A 15 11.49 3.26 1.15
N GLU A 16 12.20 2.71 0.16
CA GLU A 16 11.57 2.12 -1.03
C GLU A 16 10.62 0.98 -0.65
N GLY A 17 11.00 0.17 0.35
CA GLY A 17 10.14 -0.88 0.88
C GLY A 17 8.83 -0.34 1.45
N PHE A 18 8.88 0.80 2.15
CA PHE A 18 7.70 1.48 2.67
C PHE A 18 6.83 2.08 1.56
N GLU A 19 7.45 2.70 0.56
CA GLU A 19 6.75 3.22 -0.63
C GLU A 19 6.06 2.11 -1.43
N LEU A 20 6.71 0.94 -1.54
CA LEU A 20 6.10 -0.27 -2.11
C LEU A 20 4.90 -0.72 -1.27
N ALA A 21 5.01 -0.77 0.06
CA ALA A 21 3.91 -1.14 0.94
C ALA A 21 2.70 -0.20 0.84
N ILE A 22 2.93 1.11 0.69
CA ILE A 22 1.87 2.09 0.38
C ILE A 22 1.20 1.75 -0.94
N THR A 23 2.00 1.44 -1.97
CA THR A 23 1.49 1.10 -3.31
C THR A 23 0.65 -0.17 -3.27
N LEU A 24 1.11 -1.23 -2.59
CA LEU A 24 0.35 -2.47 -2.36
C LEU A 24 -1.01 -2.18 -1.72
N SER A 25 -1.01 -1.38 -0.66
CA SER A 25 -2.22 -1.00 0.09
C SER A 25 -3.24 -0.28 -0.79
N ARG A 26 -2.79 0.72 -1.58
CA ARG A 26 -3.66 1.47 -2.50
C ARG A 26 -4.18 0.61 -3.66
N ARG A 27 -3.35 -0.31 -4.16
CA ARG A 27 -3.72 -1.25 -5.23
C ARG A 27 -4.78 -2.24 -4.76
N GLY A 28 -4.72 -2.71 -3.51
CA GLY A 28 -5.78 -3.52 -2.91
C GLY A 28 -7.14 -2.84 -2.95
N VAL A 29 -7.22 -1.58 -2.53
CA VAL A 29 -8.47 -0.78 -2.60
C VAL A 29 -8.97 -0.66 -4.04
N LYS A 30 -8.09 -0.30 -4.99
CA LYS A 30 -8.44 -0.18 -6.42
C LYS A 30 -8.88 -1.51 -7.05
N SER A 31 -8.35 -2.63 -6.57
CA SER A 31 -8.77 -3.96 -7.03
C SER A 31 -10.16 -4.34 -6.52
N THR A 32 -10.54 -3.90 -5.31
CA THR A 32 -11.88 -4.13 -4.75
C THR A 32 -12.94 -3.17 -5.30
N GLN A 33 -12.55 -1.92 -5.58
CA GLN A 33 -13.40 -0.89 -6.17
C GLN A 33 -12.67 -0.28 -7.37
N SER A 34 -13.07 -0.71 -8.57
CA SER A 34 -12.41 -0.30 -9.81
C SER A 34 -12.90 1.03 -10.38
N ASP A 35 -14.03 1.57 -9.91
CA ASP A 35 -14.61 2.83 -10.38
C ASP A 35 -13.85 4.04 -9.77
N PRO A 36 -13.12 4.83 -10.59
CA PRO A 36 -12.39 6.01 -10.12
C PRO A 36 -13.28 7.09 -9.52
N GLU A 37 -14.52 7.24 -10.00
CA GLU A 37 -15.46 8.25 -9.50
C GLU A 37 -15.93 7.91 -8.09
N VAL A 38 -16.19 6.62 -7.82
CA VAL A 38 -16.51 6.15 -6.48
C VAL A 38 -15.33 6.35 -5.54
N LEU A 39 -14.11 6.00 -5.97
CA LEU A 39 -12.90 6.22 -5.17
C LEU A 39 -12.67 7.71 -4.85
N HIS A 40 -12.93 8.59 -5.83
CA HIS A 40 -12.79 10.02 -5.63
C HIS A 40 -13.78 10.56 -4.59
N LYS A 41 -15.04 10.15 -4.68
CA LYS A 41 -16.10 10.53 -3.73
C LYS A 41 -15.78 10.08 -2.30
N LEU A 42 -15.36 8.83 -2.12
CA LEU A 42 -15.05 8.27 -0.79
C LEU A 42 -13.79 8.90 -0.15
N ARG A 43 -12.91 9.51 -0.95
CA ARG A 43 -11.66 10.10 -0.44
C ARG A 43 -11.87 11.18 0.60
N ALA A 44 -12.89 12.02 0.44
CA ALA A 44 -13.17 13.11 1.38
C ALA A 44 -13.57 12.58 2.76
N GLU A 45 -14.28 11.44 2.81
CA GLU A 45 -14.76 10.83 4.03
C GLU A 45 -13.59 10.26 4.86
N TYR A 46 -12.77 9.42 4.26
CA TYR A 46 -11.72 8.72 5.00
C TYR A 46 -10.50 9.63 5.28
N ALA A 47 -10.22 10.63 4.43
CA ALA A 47 -9.03 11.47 4.57
C ALA A 47 -9.08 12.42 5.78
N ASN A 48 -10.27 12.70 6.31
CA ASN A 48 -10.47 13.59 7.47
C ASN A 48 -10.95 12.82 8.71
N ASN A 49 -10.96 11.49 8.66
CA ASN A 49 -11.45 10.65 9.75
C ASN A 49 -10.26 9.94 10.44
N ALA A 50 -10.10 10.16 11.75
CA ALA A 50 -8.95 9.64 12.49
C ALA A 50 -8.87 8.11 12.52
N ASP A 51 -10.01 7.43 12.69
CA ASP A 51 -10.08 5.96 12.69
C ASP A 51 -9.69 5.41 11.32
N SER A 52 -10.14 6.07 10.26
CA SER A 52 -9.84 5.70 8.88
C SER A 52 -8.36 5.89 8.54
N LEU A 53 -7.75 7.00 8.98
CA LEU A 53 -6.32 7.25 8.82
C LEU A 53 -5.48 6.20 9.60
N THR A 54 -5.94 5.83 10.80
CA THR A 54 -5.30 4.79 11.61
C THR A 54 -5.42 3.41 10.95
N ALA A 55 -6.60 3.06 10.43
CA ALA A 55 -6.82 1.82 9.69
C ALA A 55 -5.96 1.76 8.41
N ALA A 56 -5.87 2.86 7.66
CA ALA A 56 -5.00 2.93 6.49
C ALA A 56 -3.52 2.72 6.86
N SER A 57 -3.07 3.34 7.96
CA SER A 57 -1.72 3.14 8.49
C SER A 57 -1.46 1.69 8.89
N GLN A 58 -2.43 1.02 9.53
CA GLN A 58 -2.33 -0.38 9.89
C GLN A 58 -2.17 -1.30 8.66
N VAL A 59 -2.93 -1.08 7.60
CA VAL A 59 -2.80 -1.86 6.36
C VAL A 59 -1.41 -1.67 5.74
N ILE A 60 -0.89 -0.44 5.72
CA ILE A 60 0.47 -0.17 5.25
C ILE A 60 1.50 -0.89 6.11
N ALA A 61 1.35 -0.87 7.43
CA ALA A 61 2.26 -1.56 8.35
C ALA A 61 2.29 -3.09 8.11
N LEU A 62 1.15 -3.71 7.86
CA LEU A 62 1.06 -5.15 7.54
C LEU A 62 1.75 -5.48 6.21
N ASN A 63 1.56 -4.66 5.17
CA ASN A 63 2.27 -4.82 3.91
C ASN A 63 3.78 -4.59 4.07
N PHE A 64 4.17 -3.58 4.85
CA PHE A 64 5.57 -3.28 5.10
C PHE A 64 6.26 -4.40 5.88
N GLN A 65 5.59 -5.04 6.83
CA GLN A 65 6.11 -6.23 7.52
C GLN A 65 6.46 -7.34 6.50
N THR A 66 5.60 -7.56 5.51
CA THR A 66 5.84 -8.55 4.46
C THR A 66 7.01 -8.15 3.55
N VAL A 67 7.04 -6.88 3.11
CA VAL A 67 8.13 -6.35 2.28
C VAL A 67 9.48 -6.39 3.02
N ALA A 68 9.51 -5.99 4.29
CA ALA A 68 10.72 -6.03 5.11
C ALA A 68 11.25 -7.45 5.28
N ALA A 69 10.36 -8.43 5.52
CA ALA A 69 10.74 -9.83 5.60
C ALA A 69 11.32 -10.34 4.26
N ALA A 70 10.72 -9.97 3.13
CA ALA A 70 11.23 -10.31 1.79
C ALA A 70 12.63 -9.73 1.53
N ASN A 71 12.97 -8.60 2.14
CA ASN A 71 14.26 -7.90 2.01
C ASN A 71 15.27 -8.25 3.10
N ASN A 72 15.02 -9.32 3.89
CA ASN A 72 15.84 -9.68 5.05
C ASN A 72 16.13 -8.47 5.97
N TYR A 73 15.14 -7.59 6.12
CA TYR A 73 15.20 -6.36 6.93
C TYR A 73 16.36 -5.41 6.59
N TRP A 74 16.90 -5.47 5.37
CA TRP A 74 18.06 -4.66 4.94
C TRP A 74 19.26 -4.75 5.90
N ARG A 75 19.42 -5.89 6.58
CA ARG A 75 20.54 -6.12 7.51
C ARG A 75 21.86 -6.09 6.75
N LYS A 76 22.88 -5.48 7.35
CA LYS A 76 24.27 -5.47 6.87
C LYS A 76 25.08 -6.55 7.57
#